data_AF-A0A845A2Q3-F1
#
_entry.id   AF-A0A845A2Q3-F1
#
_cell.length_a   1.000
_cell.length_b   1.000
_cell.length_c   1.000
_cell.angle_alpha   90.00
_cell.angle_beta   90.00
_cell.angle_gamma   90.00
#
_symmetry.space_group_name_H-M   'P 1'
#
loop_
_entity.id
_entity.type
_entity.pdbx_description
1 polymer ?
#
loop_
_entity_poly.entity_id
_entity_poly.type
_entity_poly.pdbx_seq_one_letter_code
_entity_poly.pdbx_strand_id
1 'polypeptide(L)'
;MADPVLIEAAPAARALRIKVNAPLFVTSAALILAFVLFGALFPEQAERLFTTVQATIIIGFGWFYILAVAGFLVFVLFLMISRYGNIRLGPDDCEAEYSYISWFAMLFRLLVPVLFTFLWMTVFGNTAIALDLSGVAPIAQIVANDLPVALFETLAKLPFSGIASGIATLLIITFFVTSADSGALVIDMITNGAADDPPVWQRIFWALCAGLVAAVLLVAGGLQALQTAAIASALPLAVIMVFMCYGLLRALQTESLSAPVDLSIAASALPDEPAGLTWRQRLASITQSHDRTEVTDFLATTVSGALTEMAQQMRDNGLVPTLEHDEEHLVLEVPHDGHGTFRYTVRARAYRAASFAYVESRKSEGAKRQHYRAMAHTSEGDQPHDLTGLTRDQIINDLLNRYARFRHTRRLA
;
A
#
# COMPACT_ATOMS: atom_id res chain seq x y z
N MET A 1 -42.56 12.58 -28.94
CA MET A 1 -41.30 12.80 -29.68
C MET A 1 -40.22 12.17 -28.84
N ALA A 2 -39.88 10.91 -29.14
CA ALA A 2 -39.06 10.05 -28.31
C ALA A 2 -37.57 10.19 -28.68
N ASP A 3 -36.72 10.14 -27.66
CA ASP A 3 -35.26 10.22 -27.73
C ASP A 3 -34.65 9.21 -28.73
N PRO A 4 -33.63 9.60 -29.51
CA PRO A 4 -32.88 8.67 -30.32
C PRO A 4 -31.93 7.85 -29.45
N VAL A 5 -32.30 6.58 -29.32
CA VAL A 5 -31.54 5.41 -28.87
C VAL A 5 -30.02 5.57 -29.06
N LEU A 6 -29.29 5.59 -27.94
CA LEU A 6 -27.87 5.28 -27.88
C LEU A 6 -27.68 3.83 -28.31
N ILE A 7 -27.05 3.64 -29.48
CA ILE A 7 -26.61 2.33 -29.95
C ILE A 7 -25.45 1.90 -29.04
N GLU A 8 -25.74 0.95 -28.16
CA GLU A 8 -24.78 0.30 -27.28
C GLU A 8 -23.76 -0.47 -28.13
N ALA A 9 -22.58 0.11 -28.31
CA ALA A 9 -21.47 -0.58 -28.94
C ALA A 9 -21.07 -1.78 -28.07
N ALA A 10 -21.16 -2.97 -28.64
CA ALA A 10 -20.77 -4.22 -27.99
C ALA A 10 -19.35 -4.12 -27.38
N PRO A 11 -19.13 -4.64 -26.17
CA PRO A 11 -17.82 -4.59 -25.55
C PRO A 11 -16.84 -5.43 -26.36
N ALA A 12 -15.87 -4.77 -27.00
CA ALA A 12 -14.73 -5.44 -27.58
C ALA A 12 -14.03 -6.23 -26.46
N ALA A 13 -14.03 -7.56 -26.58
CA ALA A 13 -13.34 -8.47 -25.68
C ALA A 13 -11.84 -8.17 -25.71
N ARG A 14 -11.41 -7.22 -24.88
CA ARG A 14 -10.00 -6.88 -24.71
C ARG A 14 -9.42 -7.98 -23.82
N ALA A 15 -8.73 -8.93 -24.44
CA ALA A 15 -7.95 -9.92 -23.72
C ALA A 15 -7.04 -9.20 -22.72
N LEU A 16 -7.38 -9.29 -21.44
CA LEU A 16 -6.54 -8.90 -20.32
C LEU A 16 -5.27 -9.74 -20.44
N ARG A 17 -4.19 -9.15 -20.96
CA ARG A 17 -2.86 -9.75 -20.90
C ARG A 17 -2.42 -9.70 -19.44
N ILE A 18 -2.84 -10.71 -18.70
CA ILE A 18 -2.38 -11.01 -17.34
C ILE A 18 -0.87 -11.20 -17.44
N LYS A 19 -0.11 -10.27 -16.84
CA LYS A 19 1.34 -10.39 -16.71
C LYS A 19 1.61 -11.30 -15.52
N VAL A 20 1.55 -12.60 -15.77
CA VAL A 20 2.05 -13.59 -14.80
C VAL A 20 3.51 -13.25 -14.53
N ASN A 21 3.90 -13.12 -13.25
CA ASN A 21 5.30 -13.02 -12.89
C ASN A 21 5.92 -14.41 -13.04
N ALA A 22 6.22 -14.78 -14.29
CA ALA A 22 6.65 -16.11 -14.69
C ALA A 22 7.86 -16.63 -13.87
N PRO A 23 8.88 -15.81 -13.56
CA PRO A 23 9.97 -16.24 -12.69
C PRO A 23 9.48 -16.73 -11.32
N LEU A 24 8.56 -16.02 -10.68
CA LEU A 24 8.09 -16.31 -9.32
C LEU A 24 7.14 -17.50 -9.28
N PHE A 25 6.28 -17.62 -10.28
CA PHE A 25 5.39 -18.78 -10.46
C PHE A 25 6.19 -20.06 -10.70
N VAL A 26 7.15 -20.04 -11.63
CA VAL A 26 7.92 -21.23 -12.03
C VAL A 26 8.86 -21.68 -10.91
N THR A 27 9.54 -20.78 -10.22
CA THR A 27 10.44 -21.16 -9.11
C THR A 27 9.66 -21.79 -7.95
N SER A 28 8.54 -21.18 -7.57
CA SER A 28 7.71 -21.68 -6.47
C SER A 28 7.07 -23.03 -6.82
N ALA A 29 6.54 -23.18 -8.04
CA ALA A 29 5.99 -24.44 -8.53
C ALA A 29 7.05 -25.55 -8.58
N ALA A 30 8.25 -25.25 -9.10
CA ALA A 30 9.35 -26.22 -9.16
C ALA A 30 9.81 -26.67 -7.77
N LEU A 31 9.92 -25.75 -6.81
CA LEU A 31 10.28 -26.08 -5.43
C LEU A 31 9.23 -26.96 -4.76
N ILE A 32 7.95 -26.65 -4.92
CA ILE A 32 6.85 -27.45 -4.37
C ILE A 32 6.86 -28.86 -4.98
N LEU A 33 6.98 -28.97 -6.30
CA LEU A 33 7.01 -30.27 -6.97
C LEU A 33 8.23 -31.09 -6.56
N ALA A 34 9.40 -30.47 -6.41
CA ALA A 34 10.60 -31.15 -5.91
C ALA A 34 10.42 -31.62 -4.47
N PHE A 35 9.80 -30.80 -3.61
CA PHE A 35 9.49 -31.16 -2.23
C PHE A 35 8.52 -32.34 -2.13
N VAL A 36 7.43 -32.29 -2.91
CA VAL A 36 6.45 -33.37 -3.04
C VAL A 36 7.12 -34.65 -3.54
N LEU A 37 7.96 -34.54 -4.59
CA LEU A 37 8.66 -35.70 -5.15
C LEU A 37 9.61 -36.32 -4.13
N PHE A 38 10.35 -35.51 -3.39
CA PHE A 38 11.23 -35.99 -2.32
C PHE A 38 10.46 -36.71 -1.21
N GLY A 39 9.38 -36.09 -0.70
CA GLY A 39 8.55 -36.72 0.34
C GLY A 39 7.85 -38.00 -0.12
N ALA A 40 7.50 -38.08 -1.41
CA ALA A 40 6.84 -39.26 -1.98
C ALA A 40 7.83 -40.41 -2.27
N LEU A 41 9.04 -40.11 -2.76
CA LEU A 41 10.05 -41.13 -3.11
C LEU A 41 10.85 -41.61 -1.89
N PHE A 42 11.03 -40.76 -0.88
CA PHE A 42 11.91 -41.01 0.27
C PHE A 42 11.21 -40.69 1.61
N PRO A 43 10.09 -41.38 1.94
CA PRO A 43 9.28 -41.03 3.11
C PRO A 43 10.03 -41.18 4.43
N GLU A 44 10.79 -42.27 4.64
CA GLU A 44 11.55 -42.48 5.88
C GLU A 44 12.64 -41.41 6.09
N GLN A 45 13.34 -41.02 5.02
CA GLN A 45 14.35 -39.96 5.10
C GLN A 45 13.70 -38.60 5.35
N ALA A 46 12.57 -38.33 4.71
CA ALA A 46 11.80 -37.11 4.93
C ALA A 46 11.30 -37.02 6.39
N GLU A 47 10.77 -38.10 6.96
CA GLU A 47 10.34 -38.15 8.36
C GLU A 47 11.48 -37.84 9.33
N ARG A 48 12.63 -38.49 9.19
CA ARG A 48 13.82 -38.24 10.02
C ARG A 48 14.30 -36.80 9.89
N LEU A 49 14.27 -36.25 8.67
CA LEU A 49 14.66 -34.86 8.42
C LEU A 49 13.66 -33.90 9.09
N PHE A 50 12.36 -34.09 8.92
CA PHE A 50 11.34 -33.25 9.52
C PHE A 50 11.41 -33.28 11.05
N THR A 51 11.46 -34.46 11.66
CA THR A 51 11.58 -34.59 13.13
C THR A 51 12.83 -33.90 13.66
N THR A 52 13.98 -34.05 13.00
CA THR A 52 15.24 -33.39 13.38
C THR A 52 15.16 -31.87 13.24
N VAL A 53 14.61 -31.38 12.12
CA VAL A 53 14.42 -29.95 11.86
C VAL A 53 13.48 -29.34 12.89
N GLN A 54 12.36 -29.99 13.18
CA GLN A 54 11.39 -29.55 14.17
C GLN A 54 12.03 -29.42 15.55
N ALA A 55 12.74 -30.46 16.01
CA ALA A 55 13.43 -30.45 17.29
C ALA A 55 14.47 -29.33 17.36
N THR A 56 15.24 -29.12 16.29
CA THR A 56 16.26 -28.07 16.20
C THR A 56 15.63 -26.67 16.29
N ILE A 57 14.51 -26.44 15.62
CA ILE A 57 13.81 -25.15 15.66
C ILE A 57 13.20 -24.91 17.04
N ILE A 58 12.54 -25.92 17.63
CA ILE A 58 11.90 -25.77 18.95
C ILE A 58 12.95 -25.52 20.03
N ILE A 59 14.03 -26.30 20.07
CA ILE A 59 15.08 -26.19 21.09
C ILE A 59 15.94 -24.94 20.86
N GLY A 60 16.33 -24.66 19.61
CA GLY A 60 17.23 -23.55 19.28
C GLY A 60 16.55 -22.18 19.18
N PHE A 61 15.34 -22.13 18.61
CA PHE A 61 14.62 -20.89 18.30
C PHE A 61 13.31 -20.71 19.07
N GLY A 62 12.93 -21.63 19.97
CA GLY A 62 11.71 -21.49 20.79
C GLY A 62 11.65 -20.19 21.58
N TRP A 63 12.79 -19.75 22.13
CA TRP A 63 12.90 -18.45 22.81
C TRP A 63 12.62 -17.26 21.87
N PHE A 64 13.05 -17.35 20.62
CA PHE A 64 12.82 -16.31 19.62
C PHE A 64 11.34 -16.20 19.26
N TYR A 65 10.62 -17.32 19.11
CA TYR A 65 9.17 -17.28 18.89
C TYR A 65 8.43 -16.59 20.03
N ILE A 66 8.73 -16.98 21.28
CA ILE A 66 8.09 -16.38 22.46
C ILE A 66 8.39 -14.89 22.53
N LEU A 67 9.64 -14.49 22.29
CA LEU A 67 10.04 -13.09 22.26
C LEU A 67 9.38 -12.34 21.10
N ALA A 68 9.31 -12.91 19.90
CA ALA A 68 8.67 -12.28 18.74
C ALA A 68 7.17 -12.04 18.99
N VAL A 69 6.45 -13.01 19.55
CA VAL A 69 5.03 -12.85 19.90
C VAL A 69 4.84 -11.79 21.00
N ALA A 70 5.61 -11.88 22.08
CA ALA A 70 5.55 -10.90 23.17
C ALA A 70 5.93 -9.49 22.68
N GLY A 71 6.97 -9.39 21.85
CA GLY A 71 7.44 -8.16 21.24
C GLY A 71 6.42 -7.55 20.28
N PHE A 72 5.73 -8.36 19.48
CA PHE A 72 4.64 -7.91 18.63
C PHE A 72 3.47 -7.34 19.45
N LEU A 73 3.10 -8.01 20.54
CA LEU A 73 2.07 -7.52 21.45
C LEU A 73 2.47 -6.18 22.08
N VAL A 74 3.71 -6.08 22.59
CA VAL A 74 4.25 -4.82 23.14
C VAL A 74 4.30 -3.73 22.08
N PHE A 75 4.66 -4.05 20.85
CA PHE A 75 4.70 -3.12 19.72
C PHE A 75 3.31 -2.57 19.39
N VAL A 76 2.28 -3.41 19.32
CA VAL A 76 0.90 -2.97 19.08
C VAL A 76 0.40 -2.09 20.22
N LEU A 77 0.66 -2.47 21.48
CA LEU A 77 0.31 -1.65 22.64
C LEU A 77 1.06 -0.30 22.64
N PHE A 78 2.33 -0.31 22.25
CA PHE A 78 3.13 0.89 22.08
C PHE A 78 2.53 1.80 21.01
N LEU A 79 2.17 1.29 19.84
CA LEU A 79 1.51 2.08 18.79
C LEU A 79 0.20 2.69 19.29
N MET A 80 -0.61 1.91 20.02
CA MET A 80 -1.89 2.34 20.59
C MET A 80 -1.76 3.48 21.61
N ILE A 81 -0.75 3.44 22.49
CA ILE A 81 -0.57 4.43 23.58
C ILE A 81 0.26 5.64 23.12
N SER A 82 1.15 5.44 22.14
CA SER A 82 2.03 6.49 21.62
C SER A 82 1.30 7.51 20.75
N ARG A 83 2.03 8.57 20.37
CA ARG A 83 1.56 9.58 19.41
C ARG A 83 1.09 9.00 18.07
N TYR A 84 1.58 7.81 17.68
CA TYR A 84 1.25 7.20 16.41
C TYR A 84 -0.20 6.70 16.35
N GLY A 85 -0.83 6.42 17.50
CA GLY A 85 -2.23 6.00 17.56
C GLY A 85 -3.22 7.08 17.08
N ASN A 86 -2.81 8.34 17.04
CA ASN A 86 -3.63 9.45 16.53
C ASN A 86 -3.54 9.62 15.01
N ILE A 87 -2.67 8.87 14.33
CA ILE A 87 -2.52 8.94 12.86
C ILE A 87 -3.75 8.26 12.22
N ARG A 88 -4.42 8.98 11.33
CA ARG A 88 -5.56 8.44 10.58
C ARG A 88 -5.06 7.54 9.46
N LEU A 89 -5.65 6.36 9.33
CA LEU A 89 -5.34 5.43 8.25
C LEU A 89 -6.10 5.83 6.99
N GLY A 90 -5.53 6.75 6.21
CA GLY A 90 -6.12 7.31 5.00
C GLY A 90 -5.67 8.77 4.77
N PRO A 91 -6.12 9.42 3.70
CA PRO A 91 -5.91 10.85 3.51
C PRO A 91 -6.41 11.70 4.71
N ASP A 92 -5.76 12.84 4.96
CA ASP A 92 -5.98 13.67 6.16
C ASP A 92 -7.43 14.14 6.36
N ASP A 93 -8.15 14.32 5.25
CA ASP A 93 -9.53 14.79 5.16
C ASP A 93 -10.57 13.67 5.16
N CYS A 94 -10.16 12.41 5.27
CA CYS A 94 -11.09 11.29 5.23
C CYS A 94 -11.90 11.17 6.52
N GLU A 95 -13.21 11.06 6.35
CA GLU A 95 -14.13 10.64 7.40
C GLU A 95 -14.22 9.10 7.43
N ALA A 96 -14.59 8.55 8.59
CA ALA A 96 -14.76 7.10 8.72
C ALA A 96 -15.89 6.63 7.79
N GLU A 97 -15.61 5.63 6.95
CA GLU A 97 -16.58 5.04 6.01
C GLU A 97 -17.80 4.44 6.75
N TYR A 98 -17.60 3.99 8.00
CA TYR A 98 -18.64 3.44 8.85
C TYR A 98 -18.85 4.30 10.09
N SER A 99 -20.11 4.51 10.46
CA SER A 99 -20.49 5.09 11.75
C SER A 99 -19.87 4.31 12.92
N TYR A 100 -19.52 5.00 14.01
CA TYR A 100 -18.97 4.39 15.22
C TYR A 100 -19.76 3.18 15.74
N ILE A 101 -21.10 3.23 15.67
CA ILE A 101 -21.96 2.11 16.10
C ILE A 101 -21.80 0.92 15.16
N SER A 102 -21.72 1.16 13.85
CA SER A 102 -21.54 0.11 12.85
C SER A 102 -20.14 -0.52 12.93
N TRP A 103 -19.11 0.31 13.09
CA TRP A 103 -17.73 -0.14 13.28
C TRP A 103 -17.57 -0.94 14.59
N PHE A 104 -18.15 -0.46 15.69
CA PHE A 104 -18.16 -1.19 16.95
C PHE A 104 -18.93 -2.51 16.84
N ALA A 105 -20.06 -2.52 16.13
CA ALA A 105 -20.80 -3.75 15.82
C ALA A 105 -19.98 -4.72 14.94
N MET A 106 -19.12 -4.23 14.04
CA MET A 106 -18.17 -5.06 13.30
C MET A 106 -17.13 -5.71 14.21
N LEU A 107 -16.60 -4.99 15.20
CA LEU A 107 -15.71 -5.57 16.21
C LEU A 107 -16.41 -6.66 17.03
N PHE A 108 -17.69 -6.50 17.37
CA PHE A 108 -18.46 -7.55 18.05
C PHE A 108 -18.61 -8.83 17.23
N ARG A 109 -18.49 -8.79 15.90
CA ARG A 109 -18.46 -10.02 15.08
C ARG A 109 -17.23 -10.87 15.38
N LEU A 110 -16.12 -10.25 15.82
CA LEU A 110 -14.92 -10.97 16.24
C LEU A 110 -15.12 -11.73 17.56
N LEU A 111 -16.10 -11.36 18.38
CA LEU A 111 -16.44 -12.09 19.62
C LEU A 111 -17.15 -13.42 19.34
N VAL A 112 -17.90 -13.53 18.24
CA VAL A 112 -18.68 -14.74 17.93
C VAL A 112 -17.75 -15.97 17.79
N PRO A 113 -16.63 -15.94 17.02
CA PRO A 113 -15.68 -17.03 16.97
C PRO A 113 -15.03 -17.34 18.33
N VAL A 114 -14.72 -16.32 19.13
CA VAL A 114 -14.10 -16.49 20.46
C VAL A 114 -15.05 -17.20 21.41
N LEU A 115 -16.31 -16.74 21.50
CA LEU A 115 -17.34 -17.35 22.33
C LEU A 115 -17.67 -18.77 21.86
N PHE A 116 -17.76 -18.98 20.54
CA PHE A 116 -17.96 -20.30 19.98
C PHE A 116 -16.80 -21.25 20.35
N THR A 117 -15.55 -20.81 20.18
CA THR A 117 -14.37 -21.61 20.53
C THR A 117 -14.31 -21.90 22.03
N PHE A 118 -14.64 -20.91 22.87
CA PHE A 118 -14.71 -21.09 24.31
C PHE A 118 -15.78 -22.11 24.71
N LEU A 119 -16.99 -22.00 24.17
CA LEU A 119 -18.06 -22.96 24.41
C LEU A 119 -17.70 -24.35 23.88
N TRP A 120 -17.11 -24.44 22.70
CA TRP A 120 -16.65 -25.69 22.09
C TRP A 120 -15.62 -26.40 22.98
N MET A 121 -14.56 -25.69 23.38
CA MET A 121 -13.50 -26.23 24.23
C MET A 121 -14.05 -26.61 25.61
N THR A 122 -14.97 -25.82 26.17
CA THR A 122 -15.58 -26.12 27.46
C THR A 122 -16.47 -27.36 27.39
N VAL A 123 -17.38 -27.43 26.42
CA VAL A 123 -18.35 -28.54 26.30
C VAL A 123 -17.64 -29.82 25.89
N PHE A 124 -16.94 -29.83 24.75
CA PHE A 124 -16.32 -31.05 24.23
C PHE A 124 -15.04 -31.42 24.98
N GLY A 125 -14.22 -30.44 25.37
CA GLY A 125 -13.01 -30.70 26.15
C GLY A 125 -13.33 -31.27 27.54
N ASN A 126 -14.27 -30.68 28.27
CA ASN A 126 -14.65 -31.20 29.58
C ASN A 126 -15.35 -32.56 29.48
N THR A 127 -16.13 -32.79 28.42
CA THR A 127 -16.73 -34.12 28.15
C THR A 127 -15.66 -35.18 27.91
N ALA A 128 -14.65 -34.87 27.08
CA ALA A 128 -13.54 -35.77 26.80
C ALA A 128 -12.77 -36.13 28.09
N ILE A 129 -12.45 -35.13 28.92
CA ILE A 129 -11.77 -35.32 30.20
C ILE A 129 -12.63 -36.15 31.16
N ALA A 130 -13.94 -35.88 31.25
CA ALA A 130 -14.84 -36.65 32.09
C ALA A 130 -14.94 -38.12 31.66
N LEU A 131 -14.97 -38.40 30.36
CA LEU A 131 -14.98 -39.77 29.81
C LEU A 131 -13.67 -40.53 30.10
N ASP A 132 -12.54 -39.83 30.06
CA ASP A 132 -11.23 -40.39 30.39
C ASP A 132 -11.09 -40.68 31.89
N LEU A 133 -11.40 -39.69 32.73
CA LEU A 133 -11.34 -39.81 34.20
C LEU A 133 -12.32 -40.84 34.77
N SER A 134 -13.47 -41.02 34.12
CA SER A 134 -14.45 -42.05 34.50
C SER A 134 -14.06 -43.46 34.03
N GLY A 135 -13.01 -43.60 33.22
CA GLY A 135 -12.56 -44.88 32.66
C GLY A 135 -13.46 -45.44 31.56
N VAL A 136 -14.44 -44.67 31.08
CA VAL A 136 -15.40 -45.09 30.04
C VAL A 136 -14.74 -45.16 28.66
N ALA A 137 -13.78 -44.27 28.39
CA ALA A 137 -13.01 -44.27 27.16
C ALA A 137 -11.59 -43.74 27.41
N PRO A 138 -10.53 -44.38 26.88
CA PRO A 138 -9.14 -43.96 27.09
C PRO A 138 -8.76 -42.80 26.16
N ILE A 139 -9.46 -41.66 26.26
CA ILE A 139 -9.30 -40.52 25.35
C ILE A 139 -7.87 -39.97 25.40
N ALA A 140 -7.23 -39.90 26.56
CA ALA A 140 -5.86 -39.41 26.69
C ALA A 140 -4.86 -40.28 25.91
N GLN A 141 -5.06 -41.60 25.92
CA GLN A 141 -4.22 -42.53 25.16
C GLN A 141 -4.51 -42.46 23.65
N ILE A 142 -5.77 -42.27 23.27
CA ILE A 142 -6.17 -42.07 21.86
C ILE A 142 -5.52 -40.79 21.32
N VAL A 143 -5.61 -39.67 22.05
CA VAL A 143 -4.97 -38.40 21.68
C VAL A 143 -3.45 -38.54 21.50
N ALA A 144 -2.80 -39.34 22.35
CA ALA A 144 -1.36 -39.58 22.25
C ALA A 144 -0.95 -40.38 21.00
N ASN A 145 -1.82 -41.27 20.51
CA ASN A 145 -1.55 -42.13 19.36
C ASN A 145 -2.06 -41.52 18.04
N ASP A 146 -3.26 -40.93 18.04
CA ASP A 146 -3.94 -40.39 16.87
C ASP A 146 -4.88 -39.23 17.28
N LEU A 147 -4.30 -38.02 17.31
CA LEU A 147 -5.03 -36.79 17.66
C LEU A 147 -6.28 -36.55 16.76
N PRO A 148 -6.22 -36.69 15.41
CA PRO A 148 -7.39 -36.53 14.54
C PRO A 148 -8.63 -37.36 14.92
N VAL A 149 -8.44 -38.58 15.44
CA VAL A 149 -9.55 -39.51 15.74
C VAL A 149 -10.21 -39.22 17.09
N ALA A 150 -9.54 -38.49 17.99
CA ALA A 150 -10.02 -38.24 19.35
C ALA A 150 -11.41 -37.57 19.42
N LEU A 151 -11.72 -36.66 18.49
CA LEU A 151 -13.05 -36.04 18.41
C LEU A 151 -14.14 -37.09 18.12
N PHE A 152 -13.89 -38.01 17.20
CA PHE A 152 -14.89 -39.01 16.82
C PHE A 152 -15.07 -40.07 17.91
N GLU A 153 -14.00 -40.42 18.63
CA GLU A 153 -14.08 -41.33 19.77
C GLU A 153 -14.85 -40.74 20.94
N THR A 154 -14.70 -39.45 21.20
CA THR A 154 -15.52 -38.76 22.22
C THR A 154 -16.99 -38.69 21.80
N LEU A 155 -17.28 -38.34 20.54
CA LEU A 155 -18.64 -38.33 20.00
C LEU A 155 -19.29 -39.73 19.97
N ALA A 156 -18.51 -40.79 19.77
CA ALA A 156 -18.99 -42.17 19.77
C ALA A 156 -19.60 -42.60 21.11
N LYS A 157 -19.20 -41.96 22.21
CA LYS A 157 -19.74 -42.22 23.56
C LYS A 157 -20.97 -41.38 23.91
N LEU A 158 -21.38 -40.46 23.04
CA LEU A 158 -22.55 -39.61 23.25
C LEU A 158 -23.79 -40.17 22.54
N PRO A 159 -25.01 -39.85 23.04
CA PRO A 159 -26.24 -40.20 22.34
C PRO A 159 -26.28 -39.52 20.96
N PHE A 160 -26.87 -40.19 19.97
CA PHE A 160 -26.93 -39.75 18.57
C PHE A 160 -25.56 -39.58 17.89
N SER A 161 -24.54 -40.35 18.32
CA SER A 161 -23.16 -40.29 17.81
C SER A 161 -23.04 -40.30 16.28
N GLY A 162 -23.86 -41.10 15.58
CA GLY A 162 -23.86 -41.15 14.11
C GLY A 162 -24.21 -39.81 13.45
N ILE A 163 -25.21 -39.10 13.99
CA ILE A 163 -25.61 -37.77 13.49
C ILE A 163 -24.55 -36.74 13.85
N ALA A 164 -24.08 -36.75 15.10
CA ALA A 164 -23.07 -35.81 15.58
C ALA A 164 -21.75 -35.93 14.80
N SER A 165 -21.28 -37.16 14.55
CA SER A 165 -20.08 -37.44 13.76
C SER A 165 -20.26 -37.04 12.29
N GLY A 166 -21.45 -37.24 11.72
CA GLY A 166 -21.78 -36.78 10.38
C GLY A 166 -21.70 -35.25 10.24
N ILE A 167 -22.29 -34.52 11.19
CA ILE A 167 -22.24 -33.05 11.24
C ILE A 167 -20.79 -32.56 11.43
N ALA A 168 -20.04 -33.16 12.36
CA ALA A 168 -18.65 -32.82 12.59
C ALA A 168 -17.79 -33.01 11.33
N THR A 169 -17.99 -34.13 10.61
CA THR A 169 -17.30 -34.41 9.36
C THR A 169 -17.62 -33.35 8.30
N LEU A 170 -18.91 -33.02 8.12
CA LEU A 170 -19.33 -32.00 7.16
C LEU A 170 -18.73 -30.62 7.50
N LEU A 171 -18.71 -30.24 8.77
CA LEU A 171 -18.09 -28.99 9.22
C LEU A 171 -16.59 -28.97 8.95
N ILE A 172 -15.86 -30.04 9.28
CA ILE A 172 -14.41 -30.14 9.01
C ILE A 172 -14.14 -29.99 7.52
N ILE A 173 -14.89 -30.69 6.66
CA ILE A 173 -14.76 -30.57 5.20
C ILE A 173 -15.04 -29.14 4.75
N THR A 174 -16.12 -28.52 5.25
CA THR A 174 -16.52 -27.17 4.83
C THR A 174 -15.47 -26.13 5.23
N PHE A 175 -14.97 -26.17 6.47
CA PHE A 175 -13.91 -25.27 6.91
C PHE A 175 -12.61 -25.51 6.14
N PHE A 176 -12.23 -26.77 5.93
CA PHE A 176 -11.03 -27.11 5.19
C PHE A 176 -11.08 -26.60 3.75
N VAL A 177 -12.18 -26.87 3.03
CA VAL A 177 -12.35 -26.43 1.62
C VAL A 177 -12.38 -24.90 1.52
N THR A 178 -13.11 -24.23 2.43
CA THR A 178 -13.20 -22.75 2.42
C THR A 178 -11.85 -22.10 2.71
N SER A 179 -11.09 -22.62 3.68
CA SER A 179 -9.74 -22.15 4.01
C SER A 179 -8.73 -22.44 2.89
N ALA A 180 -8.83 -23.59 2.24
CA ALA A 180 -7.96 -23.95 1.12
C ALA A 180 -8.19 -23.04 -0.10
N ASP A 181 -9.44 -22.73 -0.44
CA ASP A 181 -9.78 -21.84 -1.56
C ASP A 181 -9.28 -20.41 -1.32
N SER A 182 -9.54 -19.87 -0.13
CA SER A 182 -9.06 -18.53 0.24
C SER A 182 -7.53 -18.44 0.30
N GLY A 183 -6.85 -19.49 0.78
CA GLY A 183 -5.39 -19.57 0.75
C GLY A 183 -4.81 -19.63 -0.66
N ALA A 184 -5.40 -20.44 -1.55
CA ALA A 184 -4.97 -20.54 -2.95
C ALA A 184 -5.14 -19.20 -3.69
N LEU A 185 -6.22 -18.46 -3.41
CA LEU A 185 -6.44 -17.12 -3.95
C LEU A 185 -5.37 -16.12 -3.52
N VAL A 186 -4.95 -16.13 -2.24
CA VAL A 186 -3.89 -15.23 -1.75
C VAL A 186 -2.54 -15.53 -2.41
N ILE A 187 -2.19 -16.81 -2.55
CA ILE A 187 -0.97 -17.22 -3.27
C ILE A 187 -1.03 -16.72 -4.71
N ASP A 188 -2.17 -16.90 -5.37
CA ASP A 188 -2.37 -16.50 -6.75
C ASP A 188 -2.22 -14.97 -6.94
N MET A 189 -2.80 -14.17 -6.03
CA MET A 189 -2.63 -12.72 -6.00
C MET A 189 -1.16 -12.32 -5.85
N ILE A 190 -0.42 -12.92 -4.90
CA ILE A 190 0.99 -12.59 -4.67
C ILE A 190 1.85 -12.94 -5.90
N THR A 191 1.58 -14.07 -6.56
CA THR A 191 2.34 -14.52 -7.74
C THR A 191 2.03 -13.70 -9.01
N ASN A 192 0.94 -12.93 -9.02
CA ASN A 192 0.56 -12.05 -10.12
C ASN A 192 0.74 -10.54 -9.82
N GLY A 193 1.54 -10.19 -8.81
CA GLY A 193 1.83 -8.79 -8.49
C GLY A 193 0.65 -8.05 -7.85
N ALA A 194 -0.15 -8.76 -7.04
CA ALA A 194 -1.35 -8.27 -6.37
C ALA A 194 -2.45 -7.80 -7.33
N ALA A 195 -2.66 -8.52 -8.42
CA ALA A 195 -3.82 -8.32 -9.29
C ALA A 195 -5.11 -8.72 -8.57
N ASP A 196 -6.15 -7.88 -8.64
CA ASP A 196 -7.42 -8.09 -7.95
C ASP A 196 -8.21 -9.31 -8.45
N ASP A 197 -7.95 -9.77 -9.68
CA ASP A 197 -8.62 -10.94 -10.29
C ASP A 197 -7.61 -11.82 -11.05
N PRO A 198 -6.95 -12.77 -10.37
CA PRO A 198 -6.01 -13.67 -11.00
C PRO A 198 -6.73 -14.82 -11.72
N PRO A 199 -6.10 -15.44 -12.74
CA PRO A 199 -6.79 -16.41 -13.59
C PRO A 199 -7.12 -17.70 -12.84
N VAL A 200 -8.37 -18.15 -12.93
CA VAL A 200 -8.92 -19.31 -12.20
C VAL A 200 -8.06 -20.59 -12.31
N TRP A 201 -7.39 -20.83 -13.44
CA TRP A 201 -6.53 -22.01 -13.61
C TRP A 201 -5.31 -22.00 -12.69
N GLN A 202 -4.75 -20.83 -12.37
CA GLN A 202 -3.63 -20.70 -11.43
C GLN A 202 -4.09 -20.96 -10.00
N ARG A 203 -5.23 -20.39 -9.61
CA ARG A 203 -5.88 -20.74 -8.33
C ARG A 203 -6.11 -22.25 -8.19
N ILE A 204 -6.63 -22.91 -9.23
CA ILE A 204 -6.81 -24.38 -9.23
C ILE A 204 -5.47 -25.09 -9.08
N PHE A 205 -4.43 -24.65 -9.81
CA PHE A 205 -3.09 -25.21 -9.70
C PHE A 205 -2.52 -25.10 -8.28
N TRP A 206 -2.64 -23.92 -7.65
CA TRP A 206 -2.17 -23.70 -6.28
C TRP A 206 -2.94 -24.53 -5.25
N ALA A 207 -4.27 -24.62 -5.39
CA ALA A 207 -5.11 -25.45 -4.54
C ALA A 207 -4.72 -26.94 -4.63
N LEU A 208 -4.50 -27.45 -5.85
CA LEU A 208 -4.06 -28.83 -6.08
C LEU A 208 -2.65 -29.08 -5.53
N CYS A 209 -1.72 -28.15 -5.72
CA CYS A 209 -0.37 -28.26 -5.17
C CYS A 209 -0.37 -28.27 -3.64
N ALA A 210 -1.14 -27.40 -3.00
CA ALA A 210 -1.28 -27.38 -1.55
C ALA A 210 -1.87 -28.70 -1.02
N GLY A 211 -2.91 -29.23 -1.68
CA GLY A 211 -3.49 -30.53 -1.35
C GLY A 211 -2.50 -31.69 -1.53
N LEU A 212 -1.70 -31.66 -2.61
CA LEU A 212 -0.68 -32.68 -2.88
C LEU A 212 0.45 -32.65 -1.84
N VAL A 213 0.91 -31.46 -1.46
CA VAL A 213 1.88 -31.27 -0.36
C VAL A 213 1.32 -31.84 0.94
N ALA A 214 0.08 -31.50 1.30
CA ALA A 214 -0.55 -32.02 2.50
C ALA A 214 -0.67 -33.55 2.49
N ALA A 215 -1.07 -34.13 1.35
CA ALA A 215 -1.18 -35.58 1.19
C ALA A 215 0.18 -36.28 1.35
N VAL A 216 1.24 -35.77 0.70
CA VAL A 216 2.58 -36.35 0.83
C VAL A 216 3.12 -36.20 2.24
N LEU A 217 2.93 -35.07 2.92
CA LEU A 217 3.36 -34.88 4.30
C LEU A 217 2.65 -35.83 5.26
N LEU A 218 1.35 -36.06 5.07
CA LEU A 218 0.59 -37.03 5.85
C LEU A 218 1.10 -38.45 5.66
N VAL A 219 1.42 -38.85 4.42
CA VAL A 219 1.95 -40.19 4.13
C VAL A 219 3.39 -40.36 4.62
N ALA A 220 4.22 -39.32 4.50
CA ALA A 220 5.64 -39.40 4.83
C ALA A 220 5.92 -39.36 6.33
N GLY A 221 5.18 -38.55 7.11
CA GLY A 221 5.43 -38.40 8.55
C GLY A 221 4.22 -37.94 9.36
N GLY A 222 3.01 -38.15 8.84
CA GLY A 222 1.75 -37.90 9.55
C GLY A 222 1.57 -36.45 10.03
N LEU A 223 0.93 -36.31 11.19
CA LEU A 223 0.66 -35.01 11.81
C LEU A 223 1.95 -34.25 12.16
N GLN A 224 3.01 -34.97 12.56
CA GLN A 224 4.26 -34.34 12.95
C GLN A 224 4.95 -33.66 11.77
N ALA A 225 4.93 -34.26 10.58
CA ALA A 225 5.48 -33.65 9.37
C ALA A 225 4.72 -32.37 8.98
N LEU A 226 3.39 -32.38 9.06
CA LEU A 226 2.56 -31.19 8.85
C LEU A 226 2.91 -30.05 9.84
N GLN A 227 3.00 -30.38 11.14
CA GLN A 227 3.40 -29.41 12.16
C GLN A 227 4.81 -28.89 11.94
N THR A 228 5.74 -29.75 11.53
CA THR A 228 7.11 -29.36 11.21
C THR A 228 7.12 -28.36 10.06
N ALA A 229 6.41 -28.65 8.97
CA ALA A 229 6.33 -27.74 7.83
C ALA A 229 5.76 -26.37 8.25
N ALA A 230 4.72 -26.35 9.08
CA ALA A 230 4.15 -25.12 9.64
C ALA A 230 5.18 -24.35 10.49
N ILE A 231 5.84 -25.01 11.45
CA ILE A 231 6.85 -24.40 12.33
C ILE A 231 8.04 -23.89 11.51
N ALA A 232 8.58 -24.72 10.61
CA ALA A 232 9.72 -24.38 9.76
C ALA A 232 9.43 -23.17 8.86
N SER A 233 8.23 -23.08 8.28
CA SER A 233 7.81 -21.95 7.47
C SER A 233 7.53 -20.68 8.30
N ALA A 234 7.08 -20.83 9.55
CA ALA A 234 6.81 -19.71 10.45
C ALA A 234 8.07 -18.99 10.95
N LEU A 235 9.22 -19.67 11.05
CA LEU A 235 10.47 -19.08 11.57
C LEU A 235 10.95 -17.89 10.70
N PRO A 236 11.17 -18.04 9.38
CA PRO A 236 11.56 -16.92 8.54
C PRO A 236 10.48 -15.83 8.51
N LEU A 237 9.20 -16.21 8.53
CA LEU A 237 8.10 -15.25 8.57
C LEU A 237 8.12 -14.40 9.85
N ALA A 238 8.43 -14.99 11.01
CA ALA A 238 8.56 -14.26 12.27
C ALA A 238 9.71 -13.23 12.22
N VAL A 239 10.83 -13.56 11.58
CA VAL A 239 11.92 -12.59 11.33
C VAL A 239 11.43 -11.44 10.44
N ILE A 240 10.73 -11.75 9.35
CA ILE A 240 10.14 -10.74 8.44
C ILE A 240 9.16 -9.84 9.20
N MET A 241 8.31 -10.41 10.06
CA MET A 241 7.38 -9.66 10.91
C MET A 241 8.08 -8.62 11.78
N VAL A 242 9.23 -8.96 12.39
CA VAL A 242 10.02 -8.01 13.18
C VAL A 242 10.52 -6.85 12.31
N PHE A 243 11.01 -7.13 11.11
CA PHE A 243 11.41 -6.09 10.16
C PHE A 243 10.23 -5.25 9.67
N MET A 244 9.05 -5.85 9.49
CA MET A 244 7.82 -5.11 9.14
C MET A 244 7.40 -4.16 10.26
N CYS A 245 7.48 -4.57 11.53
CA CYS A 245 7.25 -3.69 12.67
C CYS A 245 8.22 -2.50 12.67
N TYR A 246 9.52 -2.76 12.44
CA TYR A 246 10.53 -1.70 12.32
C TYR A 246 10.27 -0.77 11.14
N GLY A 247 9.96 -1.32 9.96
CA GLY A 247 9.65 -0.57 8.75
C GLY A 247 8.42 0.32 8.93
N LEU A 248 7.36 -0.21 9.56
CA LEU A 248 6.16 0.54 9.92
C LEU A 248 6.48 1.68 10.88
N LEU A 249 7.25 1.41 11.94
CA LEU A 249 7.65 2.44 12.90
C LEU A 249 8.45 3.56 12.22
N ARG A 250 9.38 3.21 11.33
CA ARG A 250 10.15 4.18 10.55
C ARG A 250 9.27 5.00 9.61
N ALA A 251 8.28 4.37 8.95
CA ALA A 251 7.34 5.06 8.08
C ALA A 251 6.47 6.07 8.84
N LEU A 252 5.95 5.68 10.01
CA LEU A 252 5.16 6.56 10.88
C LEU A 252 6.00 7.72 11.45
N GLN A 253 7.28 7.50 11.73
CA GLN A 253 8.20 8.56 12.14
C GLN A 253 8.39 9.62 11.06
N THR A 254 8.52 9.22 9.78
CA THR A 254 8.63 10.15 8.66
C THR A 254 7.36 10.98 8.44
N GLU A 255 6.19 10.41 8.71
CA GLU A 255 4.91 11.11 8.59
C GLU A 255 4.70 12.14 9.72
N SER A 256 5.12 11.83 10.94
CA SER A 256 5.03 12.77 12.08
C SER A 256 5.94 14.00 11.99
N LEU A 257 6.94 13.98 11.11
CA LEU A 257 7.84 15.11 10.85
C LEU A 257 7.26 16.10 9.84
N SER A 258 6.29 15.67 9.02
CA SER A 258 5.41 16.54 8.26
C SER A 258 4.33 17.06 9.21
N ALA A 259 4.70 17.95 10.12
CA ALA A 259 3.75 18.75 10.88
C ALA A 259 2.70 19.32 9.92
N PRO A 260 1.41 19.44 10.31
CA PRO A 260 0.40 20.06 9.48
C PRO A 260 0.99 21.39 9.00
N VAL A 261 1.20 21.50 7.69
CA VAL A 261 1.58 22.77 7.09
C VAL A 261 0.43 23.69 7.45
N ASP A 262 0.64 24.49 8.47
CA ASP A 262 -0.34 25.45 8.93
C ASP A 262 -0.55 26.38 7.75
N LEU A 263 -1.66 26.19 7.04
CA LEU A 263 -1.97 26.92 5.82
C LEU A 263 -2.08 28.42 6.10
N SER A 264 -2.24 28.82 7.37
CA SER A 264 -2.15 30.21 7.80
C SER A 264 -0.72 30.78 7.74
N ILE A 265 0.31 29.93 7.96
CA ILE A 265 1.72 30.26 7.76
C ILE A 265 2.08 30.21 6.27
N ALA A 266 1.48 29.30 5.50
CA ALA A 266 1.62 29.31 4.03
C ALA A 266 0.93 30.55 3.41
N ALA A 267 -0.18 31.01 3.98
CA ALA A 267 -0.88 32.23 3.55
C ALA A 267 -0.09 33.50 3.86
N SER A 268 0.69 33.52 4.96
CA SER A 268 1.62 34.62 5.27
C SER A 268 2.95 34.54 4.51
N ALA A 269 3.24 33.38 3.88
CA ALA A 269 4.35 33.16 2.96
C ALA A 269 3.96 33.30 1.48
N LEU A 270 2.73 33.72 1.16
CA LEU A 270 2.36 34.02 -0.22
C LEU A 270 3.25 35.16 -0.72
N PRO A 271 3.99 34.98 -1.84
CA PRO A 271 4.77 36.06 -2.43
C PRO A 271 3.86 37.24 -2.75
N ASP A 272 4.42 38.46 -2.71
CA ASP A 272 3.74 39.70 -3.12
C ASP A 272 2.91 39.40 -4.38
N GLU A 273 1.58 39.56 -4.27
CA GLU A 273 0.69 39.29 -5.39
C GLU A 273 1.19 40.06 -6.62
N PRO A 274 1.23 39.44 -7.82
CA PRO A 274 1.52 40.19 -9.03
C PRO A 274 0.52 41.34 -9.11
N ALA A 275 1.02 42.57 -9.00
CA ALA A 275 0.19 43.76 -8.87
C ALA A 275 -0.78 43.83 -10.06
N GLY A 276 -2.08 43.77 -9.79
CA GLY A 276 -3.13 43.94 -10.81
C GLY A 276 -3.92 42.69 -11.22
N LEU A 277 -3.81 41.55 -10.52
CA LEU A 277 -4.72 40.41 -10.73
C LEU A 277 -6.08 40.63 -10.07
N THR A 278 -7.17 40.47 -10.84
CA THR A 278 -8.51 40.38 -10.25
C THR A 278 -8.74 39.00 -9.63
N TRP A 279 -9.53 38.91 -8.55
CA TRP A 279 -9.80 37.62 -7.88
C TRP A 279 -10.40 36.55 -8.82
N ARG A 280 -11.12 36.97 -9.88
CA ARG A 280 -11.65 36.07 -10.91
C ARG A 280 -10.54 35.45 -11.76
N GLN A 281 -9.54 36.24 -12.14
CA GLN A 281 -8.35 35.76 -12.84
C GLN A 281 -7.51 34.85 -11.94
N ARG A 282 -7.44 35.16 -10.64
CA ARG A 282 -6.78 34.30 -9.64
C ARG A 282 -7.50 32.96 -9.45
N LEU A 283 -8.83 32.98 -9.42
CA LEU A 283 -9.61 31.73 -9.37
C LEU A 283 -9.44 30.92 -10.66
N ALA A 284 -9.38 31.58 -11.82
CA ALA A 284 -9.12 30.94 -13.10
C ALA A 284 -7.74 30.26 -13.12
N SER A 285 -6.68 30.93 -12.64
CA SER A 285 -5.34 30.32 -12.58
C SER A 285 -5.22 29.16 -11.60
N ILE A 286 -6.03 29.14 -10.53
CA ILE A 286 -6.09 28.01 -9.59
C ILE A 286 -6.83 26.81 -10.19
N THR A 287 -7.92 27.06 -10.92
CA THR A 287 -8.88 26.04 -11.36
C THR A 287 -8.59 25.46 -12.75
N GLN A 288 -7.89 26.19 -13.62
CA GLN A 288 -7.59 25.75 -14.98
C GLN A 288 -6.34 24.86 -15.04
N SER A 289 -6.48 23.72 -15.71
CA SER A 289 -5.38 22.83 -16.08
C SER A 289 -4.92 23.12 -17.51
N HIS A 290 -3.63 23.33 -17.69
CA HIS A 290 -3.03 23.60 -19.00
C HIS A 290 -2.24 22.37 -19.50
N ASP A 291 -2.29 22.13 -20.81
CA ASP A 291 -1.52 21.07 -21.45
C ASP A 291 -0.06 21.50 -21.69
N ARG A 292 0.83 20.54 -21.93
CA ARG A 292 2.28 20.80 -22.12
C ARG A 292 2.54 21.82 -23.22
N THR A 293 1.84 21.66 -24.36
CA THR A 293 1.99 22.52 -25.54
C THR A 293 1.60 23.96 -25.25
N GLU A 294 0.52 24.18 -24.49
CA GLU A 294 0.06 25.51 -24.12
C GLU A 294 1.07 26.24 -23.23
N VAL A 295 1.68 25.50 -22.28
CA VAL A 295 2.69 26.08 -21.38
C VAL A 295 4.01 26.34 -22.10
N THR A 296 4.44 25.46 -23.01
CA THR A 296 5.65 25.70 -23.82
C THR A 296 5.47 26.88 -24.76
N ASP A 297 4.29 27.01 -25.39
CA ASP A 297 3.97 28.16 -26.26
C ASP A 297 3.94 29.45 -25.45
N PHE A 298 3.39 29.41 -24.22
CA PHE A 298 3.38 30.54 -23.29
C PHE A 298 4.80 30.98 -22.88
N LEU A 299 5.71 30.03 -22.63
CA LEU A 299 7.11 30.32 -22.34
C LEU A 299 7.79 30.97 -23.55
N ALA A 300 7.64 30.38 -24.74
CA ALA A 300 8.29 30.84 -25.97
C ALA A 300 7.81 32.23 -26.41
N THR A 301 6.53 32.55 -26.21
CA THR A 301 5.92 33.81 -26.67
C THR A 301 5.89 34.88 -25.58
N THR A 302 5.12 34.65 -24.51
CA THR A 302 4.79 35.66 -23.51
C THR A 302 5.93 35.89 -22.51
N VAL A 303 6.46 34.82 -21.91
CA VAL A 303 7.52 34.94 -20.90
C VAL A 303 8.83 35.41 -21.54
N SER A 304 9.21 34.84 -22.67
CA SER A 304 10.37 35.27 -23.45
C SER A 304 10.30 36.75 -23.85
N GLY A 305 9.13 37.19 -24.33
CA GLY A 305 8.89 38.59 -24.68
C GLY A 305 9.06 39.54 -23.49
N ALA A 306 8.49 39.18 -22.33
CA ALA A 306 8.63 39.94 -21.08
C ALA A 306 10.08 40.04 -20.61
N LEU A 307 10.82 38.93 -20.59
CA LEU A 307 12.23 38.91 -20.18
C LEU A 307 13.13 39.70 -21.13
N THR A 308 12.88 39.61 -22.44
CA THR A 308 13.67 40.31 -23.46
C THR A 308 13.50 41.83 -23.34
N GLU A 309 12.26 42.29 -23.14
CA GLU A 309 11.95 43.71 -22.94
C GLU A 309 12.59 44.25 -21.66
N MET A 310 12.47 43.51 -20.55
CA MET A 310 13.11 43.88 -19.29
C MET A 310 14.65 43.93 -19.44
N ALA A 311 15.24 42.95 -20.12
CA ALA A 311 16.67 42.92 -20.37
C ALA A 311 17.13 44.06 -21.29
N GLN A 312 16.30 44.51 -22.23
CA GLN A 312 16.59 45.69 -23.05
C GLN A 312 16.55 46.97 -22.20
N GLN A 313 15.51 47.16 -21.39
CA GLN A 313 15.40 48.31 -20.50
C GLN A 313 16.51 48.36 -19.45
N MET A 314 16.97 47.20 -18.97
CA MET A 314 18.11 47.11 -18.05
C MET A 314 19.44 47.48 -18.74
N ARG A 315 19.62 47.10 -20.01
CA ARG A 315 20.78 47.51 -20.82
C ARG A 315 20.82 49.02 -21.03
N ASP A 316 19.66 49.62 -21.32
CA ASP A 316 19.54 51.07 -21.48
C ASP A 316 19.88 51.84 -20.19
N ASN A 317 19.68 51.20 -19.03
CA ASN A 317 20.03 51.72 -17.71
C ASN A 317 21.47 51.36 -17.25
N GLY A 318 22.32 50.82 -18.14
CA GLY A 318 23.74 50.56 -17.87
C GLY A 318 24.04 49.22 -17.18
N LEU A 319 23.08 48.30 -17.09
CA LEU A 319 23.31 46.93 -16.60
C LEU A 319 23.66 45.97 -17.75
N VAL A 320 24.30 44.84 -17.44
CA VAL A 320 24.68 43.81 -18.44
C VAL A 320 23.90 42.51 -18.19
N PRO A 321 22.58 42.47 -18.43
CA PRO A 321 21.79 41.26 -18.26
C PRO A 321 22.20 40.20 -19.31
N THR A 322 22.25 38.95 -18.87
CA THR A 322 22.41 37.77 -19.73
C THR A 322 21.11 36.98 -19.74
N LEU A 323 20.74 36.49 -20.92
CA LEU A 323 19.48 35.80 -21.17
C LEU A 323 19.79 34.43 -21.77
N GLU A 324 19.41 33.38 -21.06
CA GLU A 324 19.47 32.00 -21.56
C GLU A 324 18.05 31.55 -21.93
N HIS A 325 17.92 31.05 -23.15
CA HIS A 325 16.65 30.61 -23.71
C HIS A 325 16.77 29.15 -24.14
N ASP A 326 16.02 28.28 -23.50
CA ASP A 326 15.86 26.86 -23.86
C ASP A 326 14.36 26.52 -23.94
N GLU A 327 14.01 25.42 -24.62
CA GLU A 327 12.61 25.05 -24.90
C GLU A 327 11.75 24.87 -23.63
N GLU A 328 12.37 24.49 -22.50
CA GLU A 328 11.67 24.23 -21.24
C GLU A 328 12.05 25.15 -20.09
N HIS A 329 13.08 26.00 -20.26
CA HIS A 329 13.52 26.92 -19.22
C HIS A 329 14.07 28.24 -19.77
N LEU A 330 13.73 29.32 -19.07
CA LEU A 330 14.14 30.69 -19.37
C LEU A 330 14.85 31.26 -18.16
N VAL A 331 16.03 31.84 -18.37
CA VAL A 331 16.81 32.44 -17.29
C VAL A 331 17.22 33.86 -17.67
N LEU A 332 16.91 34.81 -16.79
CA LEU A 332 17.46 36.15 -16.82
C LEU A 332 18.43 36.30 -15.65
N GLU A 333 19.70 36.60 -15.96
CA GLU A 333 20.71 36.90 -14.95
C GLU A 333 21.21 38.34 -15.08
N VAL A 334 21.23 39.06 -13.96
CA VAL A 334 21.71 40.44 -13.89
C VAL A 334 22.83 40.51 -12.86
N PRO A 335 24.10 40.49 -13.28
CA PRO A 335 25.23 40.62 -12.37
C PRO A 335 25.28 42.04 -11.79
N HIS A 336 25.53 42.15 -10.48
CA HIS A 336 25.86 43.40 -9.80
C HIS A 336 27.25 43.28 -9.18
N ASP A 337 28.15 44.21 -9.53
CA ASP A 337 29.55 44.21 -9.10
C ASP A 337 29.65 44.14 -7.56
N GLY A 338 30.24 43.06 -7.04
CA GLY A 338 30.46 42.85 -5.60
C GLY A 338 29.22 42.55 -4.76
N HIS A 339 28.02 42.74 -5.29
CA HIS A 339 26.74 42.53 -4.59
C HIS A 339 25.96 41.32 -5.11
N GLY A 340 26.60 40.45 -5.89
CA GLY A 340 26.09 39.17 -6.40
C GLY A 340 25.06 39.28 -7.52
N THR A 341 24.61 38.14 -8.05
CA THR A 341 23.79 38.09 -9.28
C THR A 341 22.31 37.92 -8.95
N PHE A 342 21.44 38.73 -9.58
CA PHE A 342 20.00 38.49 -9.59
C PHE A 342 19.70 37.46 -10.68
N ARG A 343 19.17 36.29 -10.31
CA ARG A 343 18.75 35.24 -11.24
C ARG A 343 17.25 35.05 -11.14
N TYR A 344 16.55 35.18 -12.26
CA TYR A 344 15.13 34.89 -12.42
C TYR A 344 14.97 33.74 -13.41
N THR A 345 14.47 32.59 -12.94
CA THR A 345 14.34 31.37 -13.74
C THR A 345 12.88 30.95 -13.83
N VAL A 346 12.37 30.78 -15.04
CA VAL A 346 11.03 30.25 -15.31
C VAL A 346 11.16 28.90 -16.01
N ARG A 347 10.46 27.87 -15.53
CA ARG A 347 10.48 26.54 -16.14
C ARG A 347 9.09 25.91 -16.19
N ALA A 348 8.84 25.11 -17.21
CA ALA A 348 7.65 24.25 -17.25
C ALA A 348 7.82 23.11 -16.24
N ARG A 349 6.82 22.90 -15.36
CA ARG A 349 6.81 21.78 -14.43
C ARG A 349 5.51 20.98 -14.56
N ALA A 350 5.66 19.66 -14.69
CA ALA A 350 4.54 18.73 -14.74
C ALA A 350 4.04 18.42 -13.33
N TYR A 351 2.73 18.55 -13.13
CA TYR A 351 2.03 18.17 -11.92
C TYR A 351 1.02 17.06 -12.25
N ARG A 352 0.86 16.11 -11.33
CA ARG A 352 -0.23 15.13 -11.42
C ARG A 352 -1.49 15.81 -10.92
N ALA A 353 -2.60 15.69 -11.66
CA ALA A 353 -3.89 16.15 -11.16
C ALA A 353 -4.16 15.50 -9.78
N ALA A 354 -4.65 16.31 -8.84
CA ALA A 354 -5.01 15.84 -7.51
C ALA A 354 -6.15 14.82 -7.64
N SER A 355 -6.07 13.71 -6.89
CA SER A 355 -6.97 12.56 -7.04
C SER A 355 -8.41 12.79 -6.55
N PHE A 356 -8.78 14.03 -6.20
CA PHE A 356 -10.09 14.35 -5.60
C PHE A 356 -11.27 14.27 -6.60
N ALA A 357 -11.01 14.05 -7.89
CA ALA A 357 -12.04 13.78 -8.90
C ALA A 357 -12.28 12.28 -9.14
N TYR A 358 -12.06 11.41 -8.14
CA TYR A 358 -12.16 9.96 -8.29
C TYR A 358 -13.60 9.40 -8.22
N VAL A 359 -14.61 10.24 -8.00
CA VAL A 359 -16.00 9.78 -7.85
C VAL A 359 -16.81 9.87 -9.15
N GLU A 360 -16.41 10.68 -10.14
CA GLU A 360 -17.16 10.85 -11.38
C GLU A 360 -16.36 10.31 -12.59
N SER A 361 -16.79 9.16 -13.13
CA SER A 361 -16.34 8.49 -14.37
C SER A 361 -15.18 7.47 -14.28
N ARG A 362 -15.52 6.27 -13.78
CA ARG A 362 -14.80 4.99 -14.00
C ARG A 362 -14.73 4.51 -15.48
N LYS A 363 -14.80 5.41 -16.46
CA LYS A 363 -14.88 5.06 -17.90
C LYS A 363 -13.85 5.74 -18.82
N SER A 364 -12.91 6.51 -18.28
CA SER A 364 -11.84 7.12 -19.09
C SER A 364 -10.45 6.81 -18.53
N GLU A 365 -10.08 5.53 -18.54
CA GLU A 365 -8.69 5.13 -18.31
C GLU A 365 -7.94 5.16 -19.65
N GLY A 366 -7.47 6.35 -20.02
CA GLY A 366 -6.90 6.59 -21.35
C GLY A 366 -6.10 7.88 -21.53
N ALA A 367 -5.52 8.43 -20.46
CA ALA A 367 -4.34 9.31 -20.47
C ALA A 367 -4.20 9.86 -19.04
N LYS A 368 -3.06 9.64 -18.40
CA LYS A 368 -2.71 10.40 -17.19
C LYS A 368 -2.69 11.88 -17.59
N ARG A 369 -3.76 12.63 -17.28
CA ARG A 369 -3.80 14.09 -17.50
C ARG A 369 -2.80 14.74 -16.55
N GLN A 370 -1.54 14.79 -16.98
CA GLN A 370 -0.51 15.64 -16.39
C GLN A 370 -0.87 17.07 -16.77
N HIS A 371 -1.02 17.95 -15.80
CA HIS A 371 -1.17 19.37 -16.07
C HIS A 371 0.19 20.04 -15.90
N TYR A 372 0.50 20.98 -16.78
CA TYR A 372 1.76 21.72 -16.77
C TYR A 372 1.51 23.11 -16.21
N ARG A 373 2.50 23.66 -15.50
CA ARG A 373 2.50 25.04 -14.99
C ARG A 373 3.85 25.68 -15.23
N ALA A 374 3.86 26.97 -15.56
CA ALA A 374 5.06 27.80 -15.68
C ALA A 374 5.46 28.31 -14.29
N MET A 375 6.49 27.70 -13.69
CA MET A 375 6.94 28.03 -12.34
C MET A 375 8.16 28.93 -12.40
N ALA A 376 8.09 30.09 -11.74
CA ALA A 376 9.20 31.01 -11.58
C ALA A 376 9.90 30.85 -10.24
N HIS A 377 11.20 31.14 -10.20
CA HIS A 377 12.03 31.11 -9.02
C HIS A 377 13.12 32.18 -9.09
N THR A 378 13.48 32.77 -7.95
CA THR A 378 14.51 33.80 -7.84
C THR A 378 15.65 33.38 -6.91
N SER A 379 16.84 33.93 -7.14
CA SER A 379 18.05 33.66 -6.35
C SER A 379 17.98 34.04 -4.86
N GLU A 380 16.95 34.78 -4.41
CA GLU A 380 16.80 35.20 -3.01
C GLU A 380 16.20 34.12 -2.09
N GLY A 381 16.03 32.89 -2.58
CA GLY A 381 15.41 31.81 -1.81
C GLY A 381 13.89 31.95 -1.70
N ASP A 382 13.28 32.72 -2.61
CA ASP A 382 11.83 32.88 -2.63
C ASP A 382 11.14 31.60 -3.09
N GLN A 383 9.96 31.33 -2.53
CA GLN A 383 9.22 30.11 -2.81
C GLN A 383 8.78 30.12 -4.29
N PRO A 384 8.92 28.99 -5.02
CA PRO A 384 8.54 28.96 -6.43
C PRO A 384 7.06 29.31 -6.61
N HIS A 385 6.75 30.24 -7.52
CA HIS A 385 5.39 30.71 -7.77
C HIS A 385 4.95 30.48 -9.22
N ASP A 386 3.63 30.45 -9.42
CA ASP A 386 3.02 30.14 -10.70
C ASP A 386 2.79 31.42 -11.53
N LEU A 387 3.30 31.44 -12.76
CA LEU A 387 3.09 32.51 -13.74
C LEU A 387 2.06 32.15 -14.82
N THR A 388 1.49 30.95 -14.77
CA THR A 388 0.63 30.44 -15.84
C THR A 388 -0.58 31.33 -16.06
N GLY A 389 -0.78 31.79 -17.29
CA GLY A 389 -1.91 32.65 -17.68
C GLY A 389 -1.75 34.14 -17.37
N LEU A 390 -0.60 34.58 -16.86
CA LEU A 390 -0.32 36.01 -16.68
C LEU A 390 -0.03 36.71 -18.01
N THR A 391 -0.40 37.98 -18.10
CA THR A 391 -0.05 38.81 -19.26
C THR A 391 1.43 39.21 -19.20
N ARG A 392 1.97 39.63 -20.35
CA ARG A 392 3.34 40.15 -20.46
C ARG A 392 3.64 41.24 -19.43
N ASP A 393 2.75 42.23 -19.29
CA ASP A 393 2.90 43.34 -18.33
C ASP A 393 2.88 42.86 -16.88
N GLN A 394 2.06 41.85 -16.55
CA GLN A 394 2.00 41.27 -15.21
C GLN A 394 3.29 40.52 -14.86
N ILE A 395 3.90 39.84 -15.83
CA ILE A 395 5.20 39.17 -15.65
C ILE A 395 6.31 40.21 -15.47
N ILE A 396 6.31 41.30 -16.23
CA ILE A 396 7.27 42.40 -16.07
C ILE A 396 7.14 43.03 -14.68
N ASN A 397 5.92 43.27 -14.21
CA ASN A 397 5.67 43.82 -12.87
C ASN A 397 6.11 42.86 -11.74
N ASP A 398 5.85 41.55 -11.87
CA ASP A 398 6.35 40.54 -10.92
C ASP A 398 7.88 40.55 -10.85
N LEU A 399 8.54 40.60 -12.00
CA LEU A 399 9.99 40.67 -12.11
C LEU A 399 10.54 41.95 -11.49
N LEU A 400 9.92 43.11 -11.78
CA LEU A 400 10.30 44.40 -11.20
C LEU A 400 10.16 44.42 -9.67
N ASN A 401 9.06 43.90 -9.12
CA ASN A 401 8.86 43.82 -7.67
C ASN A 401 9.96 42.98 -7.01
N ARG A 402 10.31 41.84 -7.62
CA ARG A 402 11.36 40.94 -7.12
C ARG A 402 12.75 41.53 -7.28
N TYR A 403 12.99 42.27 -8.36
CA TYR A 403 14.23 42.99 -8.57
C TYR A 403 14.40 44.16 -7.59
N ALA A 404 13.32 44.90 -7.29
CA ALA A 404 13.31 45.94 -6.27
C ALA A 404 13.61 45.37 -4.89
N ARG A 405 13.03 44.20 -4.56
CA ARG A 405 13.34 43.47 -3.33
C ARG A 405 14.80 43.05 -3.28
N PHE A 406 15.34 42.50 -4.36
CA PHE A 406 16.76 42.15 -4.46
C PHE A 406 17.68 43.33 -4.18
N ARG A 407 17.38 44.50 -4.77
CA ARG A 407 18.15 45.72 -4.51
C ARG A 407 18.01 46.19 -3.05
N HIS A 408 16.82 46.12 -2.48
CA HIS A 408 16.56 46.51 -1.10
C HIS A 408 17.29 45.62 -0.10
N THR A 409 17.18 44.29 -0.25
CA THR A 409 17.85 43.30 0.62
C THR A 409 19.37 43.47 0.60
N ARG A 410 19.94 43.82 -0.55
CA ARG A 410 21.39 44.03 -0.72
C ARG A 410 21.85 45.47 -0.55
N ARG A 411 20.97 46.39 -0.12
CA ARG A 411 21.22 47.83 0.07
C ARG A 411 21.86 48.51 -1.15
N LEU A 412 21.45 48.08 -2.34
CA LEU A 412 21.83 48.70 -3.62
C LEU A 412 20.95 49.93 -3.81
N ALA A 413 21.42 51.09 -3.35
CA ALA A 413 20.75 52.39 -3.49
C ALA A 413 20.39 52.69 -4.95
#